data_AF-A0A1H1JZ41-F1
#
_entry.id   AF-A0A1H1JZ41-F1
#
_cell.length_a   1.000
_cell.length_b   1.000
_cell.length_c   1.000
_cell.angle_alpha   90.00
_cell.angle_beta   90.00
_cell.angle_gamma   90.00
#
_symmetry.space_group_name_H-M   'P 1'
#
loop_
_entity.id
_entity.type
_entity.pdbx_description
1 polymer ?
#
loop_
_entity_poly.entity_id
_entity_poly.type
_entity_poly.pdbx_seq_one_letter_code
_entity_poly.pdbx_strand_id
1 'polypeptide(L)'
;MLVNNLEYFGAAGFGALVGWYVYYINRYRKGDVQIGDLTTIIGVVGGAAITALFPASTGLFGAYGIGLFVGFFGYFLVLIYLVNSSANFDLDWFLDGRRKRPEEPYYIPDSVAPTVRPMDIQLPPLARELAPAAPIPPSARASAMTVGKAAQIISACEDLWAANKGDCSAFVKAVSARFGITLNGLADDIVGEISADPWRQLPDGPAAKAAADNGDLVIAGLKGSDQQTPSPHGHVVVVVSGGLAHGLYPTAYWGRLGGVGAKNTTINFAWRAGDRDKVTYAAISV
;
A
#
# COMPACT_ATOMS: atom_id res chain seq x y z
N MET A 1 -12.90 -39.06 -42.51
CA MET A 1 -12.16 -38.02 -41.76
C MET A 1 -13.02 -37.59 -40.59
N LEU A 2 -13.00 -38.34 -39.48
CA LEU A 2 -13.47 -37.82 -38.20
C LEU A 2 -12.24 -37.19 -37.56
N VAL A 3 -12.03 -35.91 -37.83
CA VAL A 3 -11.10 -35.13 -37.01
C VAL A 3 -11.70 -35.16 -35.61
N ASN A 4 -10.99 -35.74 -34.65
CA ASN A 4 -11.52 -35.99 -33.32
C ASN A 4 -11.95 -34.65 -32.71
N ASN A 5 -13.25 -34.44 -32.48
CA ASN A 5 -13.78 -33.22 -31.85
C ASN A 5 -13.01 -32.85 -30.56
N LEU A 6 -12.46 -33.85 -29.88
CA LEU A 6 -11.59 -33.71 -28.72
C LEU A 6 -10.33 -32.84 -28.98
N GLU A 7 -9.72 -32.92 -30.16
CA GLU A 7 -8.54 -32.13 -30.52
C GLU A 7 -8.89 -30.64 -30.68
N TYR A 8 -10.04 -30.34 -31.29
CA TYR A 8 -10.55 -28.96 -31.38
C TYR A 8 -10.92 -28.39 -30.02
N PHE A 9 -11.58 -29.17 -29.16
CA PHE A 9 -11.86 -28.76 -27.79
C PHE A 9 -10.58 -28.59 -26.96
N GLY A 10 -9.57 -29.44 -27.19
CA GLY A 10 -8.26 -29.32 -26.56
C GLY A 10 -7.53 -28.04 -26.98
N ALA A 11 -7.49 -27.74 -28.28
CA ALA A 11 -6.89 -26.52 -28.81
C ALA A 11 -7.62 -25.26 -28.30
N ALA A 12 -8.95 -25.26 -28.32
CA ALA A 12 -9.75 -24.16 -27.78
C ALA A 12 -9.60 -23.99 -26.26
N GLY A 13 -9.58 -25.09 -25.50
CA GLY A 13 -9.37 -25.06 -24.05
C GLY A 13 -7.98 -24.55 -23.68
N PHE A 14 -6.95 -24.98 -24.41
CA PHE A 14 -5.59 -24.49 -24.25
C PHE A 14 -5.49 -23.00 -24.56
N GLY A 15 -6.10 -22.55 -25.66
CA GLY A 15 -6.22 -21.13 -25.99
C GLY A 15 -6.91 -20.34 -24.88
N ALA A 16 -8.04 -20.84 -24.36
CA ALA A 16 -8.80 -20.17 -23.31
C ALA A 16 -8.00 -20.03 -22.02
N LEU A 17 -7.25 -21.06 -21.62
CA LEU A 17 -6.38 -20.99 -20.46
C LEU A 17 -5.30 -19.94 -20.65
N VAL A 18 -4.61 -19.94 -21.80
CA VAL A 18 -3.57 -18.94 -22.11
C VAL A 18 -4.15 -17.53 -22.10
N GLY A 19 -5.28 -17.30 -22.79
CA GLY A 19 -5.94 -15.99 -22.85
C GLY A 19 -6.35 -15.48 -21.47
N TRP A 20 -6.90 -16.35 -20.63
CA TRP A 20 -7.29 -16.02 -19.26
C TRP A 20 -6.10 -15.62 -18.40
N TYR A 21 -5.00 -16.38 -18.47
CA TYR A 21 -3.76 -16.07 -17.73
C TYR A 21 -3.13 -14.76 -18.20
N VAL A 22 -3.10 -14.49 -19.51
CA VAL A 22 -2.58 -13.22 -20.05
C VAL A 22 -3.37 -12.04 -19.51
N TYR A 23 -4.70 -12.11 -19.56
CA TYR A 23 -5.55 -11.05 -19.00
C TYR A 23 -5.30 -10.87 -17.49
N TYR A 24 -5.30 -11.98 -16.73
CA TYR A 24 -5.09 -11.97 -15.28
C TYR A 24 -3.75 -11.32 -14.89
N ILE A 25 -2.65 -11.77 -15.51
CA ILE A 25 -1.31 -11.24 -15.22
C ILE A 25 -1.26 -9.75 -15.55
N ASN A 26 -1.79 -9.34 -16.71
CA ASN A 26 -1.81 -7.94 -17.11
C ASN A 26 -2.60 -7.07 -16.13
N ARG A 27 -3.73 -7.56 -15.62
CA ARG A 27 -4.61 -6.82 -14.71
C ARG A 27 -4.04 -6.62 -13.30
N TYR A 28 -3.27 -7.58 -12.79
CA TYR A 28 -2.75 -7.57 -11.42
C TYR A 28 -1.25 -7.22 -11.32
N ARG A 29 -0.60 -6.89 -12.45
CA ARG A 29 0.78 -6.45 -12.45
C ARG A 29 0.91 -5.10 -11.73
N LYS A 30 1.89 -4.97 -10.83
CA LYS A 30 2.16 -3.76 -10.02
C LYS A 30 3.53 -3.12 -10.31
N GLY A 31 4.22 -3.54 -11.36
CA GLY A 31 5.57 -3.08 -11.71
C GLY A 31 5.69 -2.57 -13.14
N ASP A 32 6.78 -1.87 -13.44
CA ASP A 32 7.05 -1.27 -14.76
C ASP A 32 7.05 -2.32 -15.88
N VAL A 33 6.40 -1.98 -17.00
CA VAL A 33 6.38 -2.83 -18.20
C VAL A 33 7.72 -2.71 -18.90
N GLN A 34 8.67 -3.59 -18.55
CA GLN A 34 9.80 -3.82 -19.44
C GLN A 34 9.25 -4.44 -20.72
N ILE A 35 9.42 -3.76 -21.86
CA ILE A 35 9.00 -4.25 -23.19
C ILE A 35 9.53 -5.68 -23.43
N GLY A 36 10.69 -6.01 -22.82
CA GLY A 36 11.29 -7.34 -22.80
C GLY A 36 10.41 -8.44 -22.21
N ASP A 37 9.68 -8.21 -21.11
CA ASP A 37 8.90 -9.29 -20.47
C ASP A 37 7.67 -9.68 -21.30
N LEU A 38 7.01 -8.68 -21.91
CA LEU A 38 5.84 -8.91 -22.73
C LEU A 38 6.22 -9.57 -24.06
N THR A 39 7.30 -9.10 -24.69
CA THR A 39 7.82 -9.67 -25.95
C THR A 39 8.46 -11.05 -25.76
N THR A 40 9.04 -11.34 -24.59
CA THR A 40 9.60 -12.67 -24.31
C THR A 40 8.49 -13.67 -24.04
N ILE A 41 7.46 -13.32 -23.27
CA ILE A 41 6.34 -14.25 -23.03
C ILE A 41 5.53 -14.49 -24.31
N ILE A 42 5.17 -13.42 -25.05
CA ILE A 42 4.39 -13.55 -26.28
C ILE A 42 5.26 -14.09 -27.44
N GLY A 43 6.55 -13.80 -27.48
CA GLY A 43 7.47 -14.29 -28.51
C GLY A 43 7.91 -15.74 -28.32
N VAL A 44 8.24 -16.14 -27.09
CA VAL A 44 8.71 -17.49 -26.75
C VAL A 44 7.55 -18.47 -26.66
N VAL A 45 6.39 -18.06 -26.12
CA VAL A 45 5.20 -18.92 -26.02
C VAL A 45 4.28 -18.75 -27.23
N GLY A 46 4.12 -17.54 -27.77
CA GLY A 46 3.02 -17.19 -28.69
C GLY A 46 3.26 -17.48 -30.18
N GLY A 47 4.50 -17.44 -30.66
CA GLY A 47 4.81 -17.49 -32.10
C GLY A 47 5.29 -18.84 -32.58
N ALA A 48 6.61 -19.08 -32.46
CA ALA A 48 7.26 -20.24 -33.05
C ALA A 48 6.85 -21.58 -32.40
N ALA A 49 6.74 -21.60 -31.06
CA ALA A 49 6.35 -22.80 -30.31
C ALA A 49 4.90 -23.21 -30.61
N ILE A 50 3.98 -22.25 -30.73
CA ILE A 50 2.58 -22.53 -31.05
C ILE A 50 2.40 -22.96 -32.49
N THR A 51 3.12 -22.38 -33.45
CA THR A 51 3.07 -22.88 -34.84
C THR A 51 3.63 -24.29 -34.99
N ALA A 52 4.48 -24.74 -34.05
CA ALA A 52 4.95 -26.12 -33.99
C ALA A 52 3.91 -27.07 -33.35
N LEU A 53 3.14 -26.60 -32.37
CA LEU A 53 2.07 -27.36 -31.71
C LEU A 53 0.76 -27.40 -32.52
N PHE A 54 0.46 -26.32 -33.21
CA PHE A 54 -0.74 -26.11 -34.02
C PHE A 54 -0.29 -25.57 -35.39
N PRO A 55 -0.08 -26.45 -36.39
CA PRO A 55 0.39 -26.03 -37.69
C PRO A 55 -0.49 -24.94 -38.29
N ALA A 56 0.15 -23.92 -38.89
CA ALA A 56 -0.55 -22.83 -39.56
C ALA A 56 -1.47 -23.37 -40.67
N SER A 57 -2.58 -22.66 -40.92
CA SER A 57 -3.61 -23.05 -41.90
C SER A 57 -4.36 -24.34 -41.59
N THR A 58 -4.41 -24.76 -40.32
CA THR A 58 -5.26 -25.86 -39.84
C THR A 58 -6.46 -25.34 -39.03
N GLY A 59 -7.54 -26.11 -38.97
CA GLY A 59 -8.66 -25.80 -38.10
C GLY A 59 -8.29 -25.78 -36.61
N LEU A 60 -7.24 -26.51 -36.20
CA LEU A 60 -6.74 -26.53 -34.83
C LEU A 60 -6.14 -25.18 -34.41
N PHE A 61 -5.41 -24.52 -35.32
CA PHE A 61 -4.93 -23.15 -35.09
C PHE A 61 -6.09 -22.16 -34.94
N GLY A 62 -7.15 -22.33 -35.75
CA GLY A 62 -8.39 -21.56 -35.61
C GLY A 62 -9.09 -21.77 -34.27
N ALA A 63 -9.24 -23.02 -33.82
CA ALA A 63 -9.84 -23.34 -32.53
C ALA A 63 -9.02 -22.79 -31.36
N TYR A 64 -7.69 -22.87 -31.43
CA TYR A 64 -6.79 -22.22 -30.49
C TYR A 64 -7.02 -20.69 -30.43
N GLY A 65 -7.10 -20.02 -31.58
CA GLY A 65 -7.37 -18.58 -31.65
C GLY A 65 -8.72 -18.18 -31.05
N ILE A 66 -9.78 -18.96 -31.33
CA ILE A 66 -11.11 -18.78 -30.71
C ILE A 66 -11.02 -18.97 -29.19
N GLY A 67 -10.33 -20.01 -28.75
CA GLY A 67 -10.04 -20.26 -27.35
C GLY A 67 -9.38 -19.07 -26.68
N LEU A 68 -8.30 -18.55 -27.27
CA LEU A 68 -7.55 -17.40 -26.76
C LEU A 68 -8.45 -16.17 -26.60
N PHE A 69 -9.25 -15.87 -27.62
CA PHE A 69 -10.23 -14.78 -27.56
C PHE A 69 -11.21 -14.99 -26.41
N VAL A 70 -11.83 -16.17 -26.32
CA VAL A 70 -12.80 -16.51 -25.27
C VAL A 70 -12.17 -16.45 -23.87
N GLY A 71 -10.93 -16.92 -23.70
CA GLY A 71 -10.23 -16.85 -22.43
C GLY A 71 -9.91 -15.42 -21.99
N PHE A 72 -9.39 -14.62 -22.90
CA PHE A 72 -8.99 -13.24 -22.63
C PHE A 72 -10.21 -12.36 -22.28
N PHE A 73 -11.24 -12.39 -23.12
CA PHE A 73 -12.46 -11.60 -22.89
C PHE A 73 -13.39 -12.24 -21.86
N GLY A 74 -13.36 -13.56 -21.71
CA GLY A 74 -14.15 -14.28 -20.71
C GLY A 74 -13.81 -13.84 -19.30
N TYR A 75 -12.53 -13.61 -19.00
CA TYR A 75 -12.12 -13.03 -17.71
C TYR A 75 -12.81 -11.68 -17.49
N PHE A 76 -12.73 -10.79 -18.48
CA PHE A 76 -13.30 -9.46 -18.40
C PHE A 76 -14.82 -9.49 -18.21
N LEU A 77 -15.52 -10.35 -18.95
CA LEU A 77 -16.98 -10.52 -18.83
C LEU A 77 -17.39 -11.09 -17.46
N VAL A 78 -16.67 -12.09 -16.95
CA VAL A 78 -16.89 -12.62 -15.58
C VAL A 78 -16.67 -11.51 -14.56
N LEU A 79 -15.65 -10.69 -14.74
CA LEU A 79 -15.36 -9.58 -13.85
C LEU A 79 -16.47 -8.51 -13.88
N ILE A 80 -16.98 -8.14 -15.07
CA ILE A 80 -18.12 -7.23 -15.22
C ILE A 80 -19.33 -7.80 -14.47
N TYR A 81 -19.62 -9.08 -14.64
CA TYR A 81 -20.72 -9.75 -13.97
C TYR A 81 -20.59 -9.70 -12.44
N LEU A 82 -19.41 -10.06 -11.91
CA LEU A 82 -19.15 -10.07 -10.46
C LEU A 82 -19.22 -8.66 -9.85
N VAL A 83 -18.70 -7.66 -10.54
CA VAL A 83 -18.76 -6.26 -10.09
C VAL A 83 -20.20 -5.76 -10.11
N ASN A 84 -20.93 -5.99 -11.19
CA ASN A 84 -22.34 -5.60 -11.31
C ASN A 84 -23.23 -6.30 -10.26
N SER A 85 -22.91 -7.54 -9.89
CA SER A 85 -23.64 -8.29 -8.87
C SER A 85 -23.22 -7.92 -7.43
N SER A 86 -22.15 -7.17 -7.23
CA SER A 86 -21.63 -6.90 -5.89
C SER A 86 -22.14 -5.58 -5.32
N ALA A 87 -22.60 -5.61 -4.07
CA ALA A 87 -22.94 -4.38 -3.34
C ALA A 87 -21.70 -3.52 -3.02
N ASN A 88 -20.49 -4.09 -3.06
CA ASN A 88 -19.25 -3.43 -2.62
C ASN A 88 -18.44 -2.77 -3.75
N PHE A 89 -18.78 -3.07 -5.00
CA PHE A 89 -18.03 -2.63 -6.17
C PHE A 89 -18.97 -1.97 -7.19
N ASP A 90 -18.44 -1.05 -7.98
CA ASP A 90 -19.13 -0.36 -9.08
C ASP A 90 -18.21 -0.26 -10.31
N LEU A 91 -18.72 0.35 -11.38
CA LEU A 91 -17.93 0.63 -12.59
C LEU A 91 -16.74 1.56 -12.30
N ASP A 92 -16.80 2.40 -11.28
CA ASP A 92 -15.68 3.28 -10.90
C ASP A 92 -14.47 2.46 -10.43
N TRP A 93 -14.69 1.32 -9.78
CA TRP A 93 -13.64 0.36 -9.44
C TRP A 93 -12.84 -0.12 -10.67
N PHE A 94 -13.46 -0.22 -11.85
CA PHE A 94 -12.73 -0.58 -13.07
C PHE A 94 -11.78 0.53 -13.53
N LEU A 95 -12.15 1.80 -13.34
CA LEU A 95 -11.43 2.97 -13.86
C LEU A 95 -10.30 3.42 -12.95
N ASP A 96 -10.51 3.43 -11.64
CA ASP A 96 -9.55 4.00 -10.68
C ASP A 96 -9.29 3.12 -9.45
N GLY A 97 -9.91 1.94 -9.38
CA GLY A 97 -9.70 0.98 -8.30
C GLY A 97 -10.33 1.37 -6.95
N ARG A 98 -11.11 2.46 -6.88
CA ARG A 98 -11.88 2.80 -5.68
C ARG A 98 -12.93 1.74 -5.39
N ARG A 99 -13.24 1.51 -4.11
CA ARG A 99 -14.28 0.59 -3.65
C ARG A 99 -15.36 1.39 -2.94
N LYS A 100 -16.61 0.95 -3.00
CA LYS A 100 -17.66 1.56 -2.19
C LYS A 100 -17.29 1.40 -0.71
N ARG A 101 -17.43 2.48 0.05
CA ARG A 101 -17.30 2.40 1.51
C ARG A 101 -18.44 1.53 2.01
N PRO A 102 -18.19 0.50 2.84
CA PRO A 102 -19.27 -0.18 3.54
C PRO A 102 -20.09 0.87 4.27
N GLU A 103 -21.41 0.87 4.07
CA GLU A 103 -22.33 1.70 4.84
C GLU A 103 -22.10 1.40 6.32
N GLU A 104 -21.85 2.42 7.15
CA GLU A 104 -21.67 2.21 8.58
C GLU A 104 -23.01 1.69 9.15
N PRO A 105 -23.06 0.50 9.77
CA PRO A 105 -24.31 -0.14 10.18
C PRO A 105 -25.05 0.58 11.32
N TYR A 106 -24.57 1.74 11.74
CA TYR A 106 -25.09 2.51 12.87
C TYR A 106 -25.36 3.95 12.44
N TYR A 107 -26.63 4.34 12.54
CA TYR A 107 -27.08 5.73 12.46
C TYR A 107 -26.75 6.42 13.79
N ILE A 108 -25.82 7.38 13.76
CA ILE A 108 -25.58 8.29 14.89
C ILE A 108 -26.63 9.41 14.75
N PRO A 109 -27.60 9.55 15.67
CA PRO A 109 -28.61 10.60 15.58
C PRO A 109 -27.96 11.99 15.64
N ASP A 110 -28.49 12.96 14.88
CA ASP A 110 -28.00 14.36 14.84
C ASP A 110 -27.96 15.06 16.21
N SER A 111 -28.54 14.46 17.25
CA SER A 111 -28.46 14.93 18.64
C SER A 111 -27.16 14.58 19.36
N VAL A 112 -26.34 13.69 18.80
CA VAL A 112 -25.00 13.37 19.31
C VAL A 112 -24.01 14.23 18.53
N ALA A 113 -23.30 15.12 19.22
CA ALA A 113 -22.38 16.08 18.60
C ALA A 113 -21.50 15.36 17.55
N PRO A 114 -21.55 15.78 16.27
CA PRO A 114 -20.70 15.21 15.24
C PRO A 114 -19.25 15.29 15.72
N THR A 115 -18.52 14.17 15.63
CA THR A 115 -17.07 14.22 15.79
C THR A 115 -16.54 14.96 14.57
N VAL A 116 -16.42 16.28 14.71
CA VAL A 116 -15.93 17.16 13.65
C VAL A 116 -14.52 16.70 13.31
N ARG A 117 -14.35 16.03 12.17
CA ARG A 117 -13.05 15.91 11.53
C ARG A 117 -12.71 17.32 11.04
N PRO A 118 -11.52 17.87 11.31
CA PRO A 118 -11.19 19.27 10.96
C PRO A 118 -11.23 19.61 9.45
N MET A 119 -11.64 18.69 8.57
CA MET A 119 -11.65 18.87 7.12
C MET A 119 -13.01 19.21 6.49
N ASP A 120 -14.13 19.16 7.23
CA ASP A 120 -15.47 19.46 6.67
C ASP A 120 -16.03 20.84 7.06
N ILE A 121 -15.16 21.84 7.29
CA ILE A 121 -15.60 23.23 7.30
C ILE A 121 -15.67 23.69 5.84
N GLN A 122 -16.79 23.42 5.18
CA GLN A 122 -17.15 24.18 3.99
C GLN A 122 -17.52 25.59 4.47
N LEU A 123 -16.55 26.51 4.38
CA LEU A 123 -16.74 27.91 4.69
C LEU A 123 -17.95 28.44 3.88
N PRO A 124 -18.94 29.10 4.51
CA PRO A 124 -19.96 29.81 3.76
C PRO A 124 -19.28 30.86 2.86
N PRO A 125 -19.90 31.25 1.72
CA PRO A 125 -19.34 32.27 0.86
C PRO A 125 -19.44 33.64 1.54
N LEU A 126 -18.49 33.93 2.43
CA LEU A 126 -18.25 35.26 2.99
C LEU A 126 -17.40 36.05 2.01
N ALA A 127 -17.95 36.25 0.80
CA ALA A 127 -17.49 37.32 -0.04
C ALA A 127 -18.23 38.59 0.41
N ARG A 128 -17.43 39.50 0.99
CA ARG A 128 -17.59 40.97 1.02
C ARG A 128 -17.95 41.58 2.37
N GLU A 129 -17.05 41.43 3.34
CA GLU A 129 -16.68 42.58 4.18
C GLU A 129 -15.22 42.44 4.62
N LEU A 130 -14.35 43.28 4.03
CA LEU A 130 -12.96 43.45 4.43
C LEU A 130 -12.94 44.19 5.79
N ALA A 131 -13.22 43.47 6.86
CA ALA A 131 -12.81 43.90 8.19
C ALA A 131 -11.30 43.61 8.33
N PRO A 132 -10.49 44.54 8.88
CA PRO A 132 -9.07 44.29 9.11
C PRO A 132 -8.90 43.06 10.01
N ALA A 133 -8.13 42.09 9.52
CA ALA A 133 -7.95 40.79 10.16
C ALA A 133 -7.58 40.96 11.64
N ALA A 134 -8.44 40.47 12.52
CA ALA A 134 -8.09 40.30 13.92
C ALA A 134 -6.85 39.39 14.01
N PRO A 135 -5.89 39.68 14.92
CA PRO A 135 -4.70 38.87 15.06
C PRO A 135 -5.10 37.42 15.39
N ILE A 136 -4.65 36.48 14.56
CA ILE A 136 -4.87 35.05 14.74
C ILE A 136 -4.40 34.67 16.16
N PRO A 137 -5.23 34.01 16.98
CA PRO A 137 -4.85 33.62 18.32
C PRO A 137 -3.61 32.70 18.29
N PRO A 138 -2.65 32.86 19.23
CA PRO A 138 -1.44 32.06 19.28
C PRO A 138 -1.67 30.54 19.24
N SER A 139 -2.78 30.07 19.81
CA SER A 139 -3.16 28.65 19.81
C SER A 139 -3.42 28.09 18.41
N ALA A 140 -4.10 28.85 17.55
CA ALA A 140 -4.39 28.42 16.18
C ALA A 140 -3.12 28.39 15.31
N ARG A 141 -2.16 29.29 15.56
CA ARG A 141 -0.86 29.28 14.89
C ARG A 141 -0.02 28.06 15.28
N ALA A 142 -0.01 27.71 16.56
CA ALA A 142 0.70 26.53 17.04
C ALA A 142 0.11 25.25 16.42
N SER A 143 -1.22 25.07 16.46
CA SER A 143 -1.87 23.89 15.86
C SER A 143 -1.65 23.78 14.35
N ALA A 144 -1.69 24.88 13.60
CA ALA A 144 -1.40 24.85 12.16
C ALA A 144 0.06 24.48 11.86
N MET A 145 1.01 24.93 12.69
CA MET A 145 2.44 24.58 12.56
C MET A 145 2.68 23.09 12.83
N THR A 146 2.01 22.53 13.85
CA THR A 146 2.08 21.10 14.21
C THR A 146 1.56 20.20 13.08
N VAL A 147 0.41 20.54 12.50
CA VAL A 147 -0.14 19.83 11.32
C VAL A 147 0.83 19.90 10.13
N GLY A 148 1.52 21.04 9.96
CA GLY A 148 2.56 21.20 8.94
C GLY A 148 3.73 20.23 9.11
N LYS A 149 4.21 20.01 10.35
CA LYS A 149 5.33 19.09 10.62
C LYS A 149 4.97 17.63 10.33
N ALA A 150 3.79 17.18 10.76
CA ALA A 150 3.32 15.82 10.45
C ALA A 150 3.26 15.56 8.93
N ALA A 151 2.79 16.54 8.15
CA ALA A 151 2.77 16.45 6.70
C ALA A 151 4.18 16.43 6.08
N GLN A 152 5.14 17.16 6.65
CA GLN A 152 6.54 17.15 6.20
C GLN A 152 7.18 15.77 6.40
N ILE A 153 6.91 15.10 7.53
CA ILE A 153 7.39 13.73 7.78
C ILE A 153 6.84 12.76 6.73
N ILE A 154 5.53 12.83 6.44
CA ILE A 154 4.91 12.00 5.40
C ILE A 154 5.55 12.26 4.03
N SER A 155 5.76 13.54 3.66
CA SER A 155 6.41 13.90 2.41
C SER A 155 7.83 13.35 2.31
N ALA A 156 8.61 13.43 3.40
CA ALA A 156 9.96 12.86 3.44
C ALA A 156 9.94 11.33 3.28
N CYS A 157 8.97 10.65 3.90
CA CYS A 157 8.77 9.22 3.73
C CYS A 157 8.44 8.85 2.27
N GLU A 158 7.50 9.56 1.63
CA GLU A 158 7.13 9.31 0.22
C GLU A 158 8.31 9.52 -0.73
N ASP A 159 9.06 10.62 -0.58
CA ASP A 159 10.24 10.94 -1.40
C ASP A 159 11.33 9.86 -1.32
N LEU A 160 11.59 9.36 -0.10
CA LEU A 160 12.73 8.48 0.17
C LEU A 160 12.39 7.00 0.05
N TRP A 161 11.11 6.63 0.01
CA TRP A 161 10.70 5.24 0.02
C TRP A 161 11.20 4.48 -1.21
N ALA A 162 11.07 5.05 -2.41
CA ALA A 162 11.43 4.36 -3.64
C ALA A 162 12.90 3.89 -3.66
N ALA A 163 13.81 4.73 -3.15
CA ALA A 163 15.24 4.45 -3.09
C ALA A 163 15.62 3.47 -1.97
N ASN A 164 14.82 3.39 -0.89
CA ASN A 164 15.17 2.63 0.31
C ASN A 164 14.20 1.47 0.61
N LYS A 165 13.23 1.17 -0.27
CA LYS A 165 12.21 0.13 -0.06
C LYS A 165 12.77 -1.28 0.21
N GLY A 166 14.02 -1.54 -0.15
CA GLY A 166 14.72 -2.80 0.09
C GLY A 166 15.51 -2.87 1.40
N ASP A 167 15.49 -1.83 2.23
CA ASP A 167 16.29 -1.77 3.47
C ASP A 167 15.59 -0.91 4.53
N CYS A 168 15.17 -1.53 5.64
CA CYS A 168 14.50 -0.82 6.73
C CYS A 168 15.42 0.20 7.42
N SER A 169 16.68 -0.15 7.66
CA SER A 169 17.62 0.69 8.39
C SER A 169 18.04 1.89 7.56
N ALA A 170 18.33 1.66 6.26
CA ALA A 170 18.63 2.76 5.33
C ALA A 170 17.44 3.72 5.20
N PHE A 171 16.22 3.20 5.10
CA PHE A 171 15.02 4.04 5.01
C PHE A 171 14.84 4.93 6.25
N VAL A 172 14.85 4.34 7.44
CA VAL A 172 14.67 5.10 8.70
C VAL A 172 15.78 6.14 8.85
N LYS A 173 17.04 5.77 8.61
CA LYS A 173 18.18 6.71 8.63
C LYS A 173 18.02 7.87 7.66
N ALA A 174 17.60 7.60 6.42
CA ALA A 174 17.42 8.62 5.40
C ALA A 174 16.31 9.61 5.78
N VAL A 175 15.20 9.12 6.35
CA VAL A 175 14.10 9.97 6.83
C VAL A 175 14.58 10.79 8.03
N SER A 176 15.20 10.18 9.04
CA SER A 176 15.72 10.89 10.22
C SER A 176 16.72 11.99 9.85
N ALA A 177 17.60 11.75 8.87
CA ALA A 177 18.58 12.72 8.43
C ALA A 177 17.94 14.00 7.84
N ARG A 178 16.75 13.91 7.21
CA ARG A 178 16.02 15.10 6.73
C ARG A 178 15.59 16.03 7.87
N PHE A 179 15.47 15.50 9.08
CA PHE A 179 15.06 16.23 10.27
C PHE A 179 16.22 16.48 11.24
N GLY A 180 17.47 16.36 10.75
CA GLY A 180 18.66 16.63 11.55
C GLY A 180 19.00 15.54 12.59
N ILE A 181 18.31 14.40 12.54
CA ILE A 181 18.56 13.27 13.46
C ILE A 181 19.46 12.24 12.76
N THR A 182 20.60 11.94 13.37
CA THR A 182 21.53 10.92 12.86
C THR A 182 21.34 9.64 13.65
N LEU A 183 21.03 8.54 12.94
CA LEU A 183 20.94 7.20 13.50
C LEU A 183 22.05 6.32 12.96
N ASN A 184 22.57 5.42 13.80
CA ASN A 184 23.72 4.61 13.48
C ASN A 184 23.41 3.12 13.40
N GLY A 185 24.24 2.38 12.66
CA GLY A 185 24.14 0.93 12.57
C GLY A 185 22.94 0.39 11.77
N LEU A 186 22.57 -0.84 12.10
CA LEU A 186 21.46 -1.61 11.52
C LEU A 186 20.23 -1.57 12.44
N ALA A 187 19.19 -2.34 12.12
CA ALA A 187 17.91 -2.29 12.83
C ALA A 187 18.03 -2.53 14.34
N ASP A 188 18.85 -3.48 14.77
CA ASP A 188 19.04 -3.77 16.20
C ASP A 188 19.75 -2.63 16.94
N ASP A 189 20.73 -2.00 16.28
CA ASP A 189 21.45 -0.83 16.80
C ASP A 189 20.50 0.36 16.92
N ILE A 190 19.68 0.60 15.89
CA ILE A 190 18.66 1.65 15.89
C ILE A 190 17.65 1.41 17.03
N VAL A 191 17.18 0.18 17.24
CA VAL A 191 16.29 -0.13 18.38
C VAL A 191 16.99 0.17 19.71
N GLY A 192 18.30 -0.11 19.83
CA GLY A 192 19.08 0.27 20.99
C GLY A 192 19.18 1.79 21.18
N GLU A 193 19.46 2.53 20.10
CA GLU A 193 19.62 3.98 20.11
C GLU A 193 18.32 4.70 20.46
N ILE A 194 17.19 4.30 19.86
CA ILE A 194 15.89 4.90 20.16
C ILE A 194 15.37 4.54 21.55
N SER A 195 16.00 3.58 22.25
CA SER A 195 15.65 3.19 23.63
C SER A 195 16.36 4.04 24.69
N ALA A 196 17.23 4.97 24.27
CA ALA A 196 18.00 5.85 25.13
C ALA A 196 17.67 7.33 24.89
N ASP A 197 18.10 8.21 25.80
CA ASP A 197 18.02 9.66 25.58
C ASP A 197 18.75 10.06 24.28
N PRO A 198 18.23 11.02 23.50
CA PRO A 198 17.11 11.94 23.81
C PRO A 198 15.71 11.43 23.39
N TRP A 199 15.55 10.14 23.09
CA TRP A 199 14.28 9.60 22.60
C TRP A 199 13.27 9.34 23.72
N ARG A 200 12.08 9.93 23.59
CA ARG A 200 10.96 9.70 24.52
C ARG A 200 10.28 8.38 24.20
N GLN A 201 10.36 7.41 25.12
CA GLN A 201 9.64 6.14 25.01
C GLN A 201 8.13 6.37 25.03
N LEU A 202 7.41 5.68 24.13
CA LEU A 202 5.97 5.71 24.07
C LEU A 202 5.40 4.36 24.52
N PRO A 203 4.32 4.35 25.31
CA PRO A 203 3.81 3.13 25.91
C PRO A 203 3.19 2.15 24.90
N ASP A 204 2.65 2.65 23.79
CA ASP A 204 1.90 1.85 22.82
C ASP A 204 1.77 2.52 21.45
N GLY A 205 1.14 1.81 20.51
CA GLY A 205 0.87 2.28 19.16
C GLY A 205 -0.08 3.50 19.07
N PRO A 206 -1.16 3.59 19.87
CA PRO A 206 -1.95 4.82 19.96
C PRO A 206 -1.15 6.05 20.40
N ALA A 207 -0.26 5.92 21.39
CA ALA A 207 0.64 7.00 21.79
C ALA A 207 1.64 7.35 20.68
N ALA A 208 2.15 6.35 19.94
CA ALA A 208 2.97 6.56 18.74
C ALA A 208 2.24 7.35 17.65
N LYS A 209 0.98 7.01 17.38
CA LYS A 209 0.14 7.80 16.48
C LYS A 209 -0.03 9.23 16.98
N ALA A 210 -0.35 9.43 18.26
CA ALA A 210 -0.56 10.76 18.81
C ALA A 210 0.71 11.63 18.72
N ALA A 211 1.89 11.06 18.96
CA ALA A 211 3.16 11.76 18.78
C ALA A 211 3.40 12.13 17.31
N ALA A 212 3.11 11.23 16.37
CA ALA A 212 3.25 11.49 14.94
C ALA A 212 2.24 12.54 14.43
N ASP A 213 1.00 12.53 14.94
CA ASP A 213 -0.01 13.56 14.67
C ASP A 213 0.46 14.94 15.18
N ASN A 214 1.22 14.95 16.27
CA ASN A 214 1.86 16.14 16.83
C ASN A 214 3.16 16.55 16.10
N GLY A 215 3.50 15.87 15.00
CA GLY A 215 4.68 16.19 14.20
C GLY A 215 6.01 15.82 14.84
N ASP A 216 6.02 14.98 15.87
CA ASP A 216 7.26 14.34 16.35
C ASP A 216 7.71 13.27 15.33
N LEU A 217 9.01 13.09 15.18
CA LEU A 217 9.56 11.95 14.45
C LEU A 217 9.45 10.71 15.32
N VAL A 218 8.64 9.74 14.87
CA VAL A 218 8.37 8.51 15.62
C VAL A 218 8.97 7.31 14.92
N ILE A 219 9.80 6.56 15.63
CA ILE A 219 10.40 5.32 15.16
C ILE A 219 9.87 4.17 16.00
N ALA A 220 9.51 3.09 15.33
CA ALA A 220 9.14 1.85 15.99
C ALA A 220 10.04 0.71 15.53
N GLY A 221 10.38 -0.20 16.43
CA GLY A 221 11.27 -1.30 16.09
C GLY A 221 11.22 -2.48 17.06
N LEU A 222 11.74 -3.61 16.59
CA LEU A 222 11.89 -4.82 17.37
C LEU A 222 13.19 -5.51 16.95
N LYS A 223 14.02 -5.89 17.93
CA LYS A 223 15.29 -6.55 17.65
C LYS A 223 15.08 -7.95 17.08
N GLY A 224 16.03 -8.41 16.30
CA GLY A 224 16.00 -9.73 15.69
C GLY A 224 15.89 -10.85 16.73
N SER A 225 16.59 -10.71 17.86
CA SER A 225 16.57 -11.65 18.99
C SER A 225 15.23 -11.77 19.69
N ASP A 226 14.41 -10.71 19.63
CA ASP A 226 13.21 -10.57 20.47
C ASP A 226 11.94 -11.01 19.71
N GLN A 227 12.09 -11.34 18.42
CA GLN A 227 11.05 -11.95 17.60
C GLN A 227 10.79 -13.39 18.05
N GLN A 228 9.53 -13.82 17.93
CA GLN A 228 9.06 -15.18 18.22
C GLN A 228 9.86 -16.23 17.45
N THR A 229 10.25 -15.91 16.22
CA THR A 229 11.30 -16.65 15.51
C THR A 229 12.51 -15.74 15.40
N PRO A 230 13.55 -15.95 16.23
CA PRO A 230 14.72 -15.09 16.23
C PRO A 230 15.33 -14.95 14.84
N SER A 231 15.68 -13.73 14.48
CA SER A 231 16.30 -13.34 13.21
C SER A 231 17.67 -12.73 13.48
N PRO A 232 18.66 -12.89 12.57
CA PRO A 232 19.94 -12.19 12.66
C PRO A 232 19.82 -10.66 12.61
N HIS A 233 18.68 -10.15 12.13
CA HIS A 233 18.41 -8.72 12.01
C HIS A 233 17.00 -8.42 12.51
N GLY A 234 16.88 -7.33 13.27
CA GLY A 234 15.61 -6.74 13.65
C GLY A 234 14.91 -6.02 12.49
N HIS A 235 13.89 -5.27 12.85
CA HIS A 235 13.12 -4.46 11.91
C HIS A 235 12.76 -3.13 12.54
N VAL A 236 12.78 -2.07 11.73
CA VAL A 236 12.48 -0.70 12.14
C VAL A 236 11.61 -0.02 11.08
N VAL A 237 10.72 0.86 11.54
CA VAL A 237 9.75 1.59 10.71
C VAL A 237 9.64 3.03 11.18
N VAL A 238 9.21 3.94 10.30
CA VAL A 238 8.81 5.31 10.66
C VAL A 238 7.30 5.36 10.80
N VAL A 239 6.80 5.69 11.99
CA VAL A 239 5.37 5.88 12.26
C VAL A 239 4.97 7.30 11.84
N VAL A 240 3.84 7.43 11.17
CA VAL A 240 3.32 8.70 10.66
C VAL A 240 1.89 8.96 11.12
N SER A 241 1.45 10.21 11.00
CA SER A 241 0.03 10.56 11.13
C SER A 241 -0.82 9.73 10.18
N GLY A 242 -1.82 9.03 10.71
CA GLY A 242 -2.68 8.13 9.96
C GLY A 242 -3.64 7.34 10.84
N GLY A 243 -4.28 6.31 10.26
CA GLY A 243 -5.20 5.43 10.98
C GLY A 243 -4.50 4.41 11.88
N LEU A 244 -5.28 3.77 12.75
CA LEU A 244 -4.87 2.60 13.53
C LEU A 244 -5.58 1.35 12.99
N ALA A 245 -4.85 0.28 12.72
CA ALA A 245 -5.48 -1.02 12.55
C ALA A 245 -5.88 -1.58 13.92
N HIS A 246 -7.12 -2.06 14.02
CA HIS A 246 -7.72 -2.59 15.26
C HIS A 246 -7.68 -1.61 16.45
N GLY A 247 -7.53 -0.31 16.21
CA GLY A 247 -7.36 0.68 17.27
C GLY A 247 -6.02 0.61 18.01
N LEU A 248 -5.05 -0.20 17.55
CA LEU A 248 -3.79 -0.45 18.24
C LEU A 248 -2.55 -0.17 17.39
N TYR A 249 -2.59 -0.47 16.09
CA TYR A 249 -1.39 -0.52 15.26
C TYR A 249 -1.31 0.68 14.30
N PRO A 250 -0.38 1.64 14.51
CA PRO A 250 -0.32 2.88 13.74
C PRO A 250 0.10 2.69 12.29
N THR A 251 -0.17 3.72 11.49
CA THR A 251 0.27 3.81 10.08
C THR A 251 1.76 4.16 10.02
N ALA A 252 2.49 3.51 9.12
CA ALA A 252 3.94 3.63 9.03
C ALA A 252 4.47 3.42 7.59
N TYR A 253 5.78 3.67 7.45
CA TYR A 253 6.58 3.43 6.26
C TYR A 253 7.85 2.65 6.62
N TRP A 254 8.25 1.72 5.77
CA TRP A 254 9.49 0.97 5.94
C TRP A 254 10.01 0.37 4.63
N GLY A 255 11.31 0.10 4.60
CA GLY A 255 11.92 -0.83 3.65
C GLY A 255 11.99 -2.24 4.22
N ARG A 256 12.31 -3.26 3.42
CA ARG A 256 12.48 -4.63 3.91
C ARG A 256 13.64 -5.33 3.22
N LEU A 257 14.61 -5.80 4.01
CA LEU A 257 15.74 -6.56 3.50
C LEU A 257 15.26 -7.85 2.80
N GLY A 258 15.79 -8.12 1.62
CA GLY A 258 15.41 -9.28 0.81
C GLY A 258 14.01 -9.18 0.21
N GLY A 259 13.41 -7.99 0.16
CA GLY A 259 12.10 -7.78 -0.45
C GLY A 259 11.77 -6.32 -0.68
N VAL A 260 10.48 -6.01 -0.64
CA VAL A 260 9.96 -4.65 -0.70
C VAL A 260 9.18 -4.41 0.59
N GLY A 261 9.49 -3.32 1.28
CA GLY A 261 8.73 -2.88 2.45
C GLY A 261 7.35 -2.34 2.06
N ALA A 262 6.72 -1.58 2.95
CA ALA A 262 5.43 -0.96 2.67
C ALA A 262 5.48 0.53 2.97
N LYS A 263 4.52 1.25 2.38
CA LYS A 263 4.32 2.67 2.57
C LYS A 263 2.87 2.94 2.92
N ASN A 264 2.62 3.95 3.75
CA ASN A 264 1.28 4.32 4.21
C ASN A 264 0.44 3.10 4.66
N THR A 265 1.07 2.20 5.40
CA THR A 265 0.48 0.90 5.79
C THR A 265 0.60 0.73 7.30
N THR A 266 -0.37 0.09 7.92
CA THR A 266 -0.34 -0.13 9.37
C THR A 266 0.70 -1.19 9.76
N ILE A 267 1.36 -1.00 10.90
CA ILE A 267 2.52 -1.83 11.31
C ILE A 267 2.19 -3.31 11.55
N ASN A 268 0.91 -3.68 11.65
CA ASN A 268 0.51 -5.09 11.75
C ASN A 268 0.87 -5.90 10.50
N PHE A 269 1.33 -5.24 9.42
CA PHE A 269 1.92 -5.86 8.23
C PHE A 269 3.46 -5.84 8.24
N ALA A 270 4.09 -5.07 9.13
CA ALA A 270 5.55 -5.04 9.30
C ALA A 270 6.05 -6.20 10.16
N TRP A 271 5.24 -6.63 11.13
CA TRP A 271 5.54 -7.76 12.03
C TRP A 271 4.46 -8.85 11.99
N ARG A 272 4.87 -10.06 12.36
CA ARG A 272 3.95 -11.19 12.55
C ARG A 272 3.04 -10.94 13.77
N ALA A 273 1.93 -11.67 13.82
CA ALA A 273 0.96 -11.55 14.91
C ALA A 273 1.58 -11.78 16.31
N GLY A 274 2.57 -12.68 16.44
CA GLY A 274 3.27 -12.94 17.71
C GLY A 274 4.33 -11.89 18.11
N ASP A 275 4.61 -10.93 17.22
CA ASP A 275 5.72 -9.97 17.37
C ASP A 275 5.23 -8.52 17.46
N ARG A 276 4.14 -8.19 16.77
CA ARG A 276 3.63 -6.80 16.65
C ARG A 276 3.24 -6.15 17.98
N ASP A 277 2.98 -6.94 19.02
CA ASP A 277 2.63 -6.45 20.37
C ASP A 277 3.87 -6.21 21.25
N LYS A 278 5.07 -6.59 20.77
CA LYS A 278 6.35 -6.39 21.48
C LYS A 278 7.15 -5.20 20.95
N VAL A 279 6.61 -4.48 19.97
CA VAL A 279 7.30 -3.40 19.28
C VAL A 279 7.56 -2.24 20.24
N THR A 280 8.79 -1.75 20.27
CA THR A 280 9.18 -0.53 20.98
C THR A 280 8.86 0.68 20.13
N TYR A 281 8.31 1.73 20.74
CA TYR A 281 8.01 3.00 20.09
C TYR A 281 8.74 4.12 20.79
N ALA A 282 9.38 5.01 20.03
CA ALA A 282 10.02 6.18 20.58
C ALA A 282 9.82 7.39 19.68
N ALA A 283 9.73 8.57 20.30
CA ALA A 283 9.54 9.84 19.61
C ALA A 283 10.64 10.84 19.96
N ILE A 284 10.95 11.70 18.99
CA ILE A 284 11.78 12.88 19.18
C ILE A 284 11.15 14.07 18.47
N SER A 285 11.18 15.24 19.11
CA SER A 285 10.66 16.46 18.50
C SER A 285 11.65 17.02 17.48
N VAL A 286 11.13 17.39 16.30
CA VAL A 286 11.89 17.90 15.14
C VAL A 286 11.33 19.22 14.64
#